data_AF-A0A349CK13-F1
#
_entry.id   AF-A0A349CK13-F1
#
_cell.length_a   1.000
_cell.length_b   1.000
_cell.length_c   1.000
_cell.angle_alpha   90.00
_cell.angle_beta   90.00
_cell.angle_gamma   90.00
#
_symmetry.space_group_name_H-M   'P 1'
#
loop_
_entity.id
_entity.type
_entity.pdbx_description
1 polymer ?
#
loop_
_entity_poly.entity_id
_entity_poly.type
_entity_poly.pdbx_seq_one_letter_code
_entity_poly.pdbx_strand_id
1 'polypeptide(L)' 'YTRPAVFKNWEVPEILLSGNHGEIAKWRREQSIIRTAKRRPELLDKADLSKKEMELVKEKYKNLFKEEGHQSENKPKQT' A
#
# COMPACT_ATOMS: atom_id res chain seq x y z
N TYR A 1 -10.34 -2.34 9.58
CA TYR A 1 -11.27 -3.46 9.43
C TYR A 1 -11.98 -3.65 10.76
N THR A 2 -13.28 -3.94 10.71
CA THR A 2 -14.12 -4.21 11.87
C THR A 2 -15.05 -5.37 11.53
N ARG A 3 -15.74 -5.94 12.52
CA ARG A 3 -16.72 -7.01 12.29
C ARG A 3 -17.96 -6.45 11.57
N PRO A 4 -18.62 -7.20 10.67
CA PRO A 4 -18.36 -8.60 10.23
C PRO A 4 -17.18 -8.74 9.25
N ALA A 5 -16.63 -9.96 9.12
CA ALA A 5 -15.44 -10.23 8.28
C ALA A 5 -15.68 -10.03 6.76
N VAL A 6 -16.93 -10.10 6.32
CA VAL A 6 -17.34 -9.74 4.96
C VAL A 6 -18.41 -8.67 5.06
N PHE A 7 -18.20 -7.55 4.37
CA PHE A 7 -19.17 -6.47 4.33
C PHE A 7 -19.26 -5.91 2.91
N LYS A 8 -20.47 -5.87 2.33
CA LYS A 8 -20.71 -5.40 0.95
C LYS A 8 -19.79 -6.06 -0.10
N ASN A 9 -19.56 -7.38 0.01
CA ASN A 9 -18.64 -8.16 -0.84
C ASN A 9 -17.16 -7.77 -0.69
N TRP A 10 -16.79 -7.03 0.35
CA TRP A 10 -15.41 -6.71 0.67
C TRP A 10 -14.98 -7.60 1.83
N GLU A 11 -13.99 -8.44 1.57
CA GLU A 11 -13.45 -9.38 2.54
C GLU A 11 -12.29 -8.75 3.31
N VAL A 12 -12.23 -9.05 4.60
CA VAL A 12 -11.06 -8.74 5.41
C VAL A 12 -9.91 -9.66 4.97
N PRO A 13 -8.69 -9.13 4.73
CA PRO A 13 -7.53 -9.96 4.39
C PRO A 13 -7.32 -11.08 5.41
N GLU A 14 -7.07 -12.31 4.93
CA GLU A 14 -6.84 -13.49 5.79
C GLU A 14 -5.71 -13.27 6.80
N ILE A 15 -4.69 -12.48 6.44
CA ILE A 15 -3.57 -12.16 7.33
C ILE A 15 -3.99 -11.38 8.58
N LEU A 16 -5.13 -10.68 8.52
CA LEU A 16 -5.72 -9.99 9.66
C LEU A 16 -6.66 -10.88 10.47
N LEU A 17 -7.06 -12.03 9.91
CA LEU A 17 -7.89 -13.05 10.55
C LEU A 17 -7.06 -14.14 11.22
N SER A 18 -5.82 -14.37 10.79
CA SER A 18 -4.93 -15.44 11.28
C SER A 18 -4.51 -15.29 12.74
N GLY A 19 -4.62 -14.09 13.33
CA GLY A 19 -4.21 -13.81 14.72
C GLY A 19 -2.69 -13.78 14.94
N ASN A 20 -1.89 -13.93 13.89
CA ASN A 20 -0.43 -13.85 13.98
C ASN A 20 0.02 -12.39 14.05
N HIS A 21 0.33 -11.91 15.25
CA HIS A 21 0.66 -10.51 15.50
C HIS A 21 1.93 -10.05 14.75
N GLY A 22 2.91 -10.95 14.56
CA GLY A 22 4.14 -10.65 13.82
C GLY A 22 3.88 -10.42 12.34
N GLU A 23 3.07 -11.28 11.72
CA GLU A 23 2.66 -11.14 10.32
C GLU A 23 1.75 -9.93 10.13
N ILE A 24 0.84 -9.66 11.07
CA ILE A 24 -0.02 -8.48 11.03
C ILE A 24 0.81 -7.20 11.10
N ALA A 25 1.83 -7.14 11.97
CA ALA A 25 2.70 -5.97 12.08
C ALA A 25 3.49 -5.75 10.78
N LYS A 26 4.06 -6.81 10.22
CA LYS A 26 4.76 -6.77 8.92
C LYS A 26 3.82 -6.30 7.81
N TRP A 27 2.63 -6.87 7.71
CA TRP A 27 1.64 -6.48 6.71
C TRP A 27 1.20 -5.03 6.86
N ARG A 28 0.95 -4.55 8.08
CA ARG A 28 0.58 -3.15 8.33
C ARG A 28 1.69 -2.19 7.91
N ARG A 29 2.95 -2.54 8.18
CA ARG A 29 4.12 -1.76 7.78
C ARG A 29 4.22 -1.69 6.25
N GLU A 30 4.13 -2.84 5.57
CA GLU A 30 4.13 -2.91 4.11
C GLU A 30 2.99 -2.08 3.50
N GLN A 31 1.77 -2.22 4.00
CA GLN A 31 0.63 -1.45 3.51
C GLN A 31 0.78 0.05 3.72
N SER A 32 1.40 0.48 4.83
CA SER A 32 1.69 1.89 5.07
C SER A 32 2.63 2.44 3.99
N ILE A 33 3.72 1.72 3.74
CA ILE A 33 4.73 2.11 2.75
C ILE A 33 4.11 2.15 1.35
N ILE A 34 3.36 1.11 0.97
CA ILE A 34 2.66 1.02 -0.32
C ILE A 34 1.71 2.21 -0.51
N ARG A 35 0.93 2.56 0.52
CA ARG A 35 -0.01 3.71 0.46
C ARG A 35 0.75 5.03 0.33
N THR A 36 1.86 5.19 1.04
CA THR A 36 2.73 6.35 0.91
C THR A 36 3.30 6.43 -0.49
N ALA A 37 3.88 5.35 -1.02
CA ALA A 37 4.41 5.28 -2.38
C ALA A 37 3.39 5.71 -3.45
N LYS A 38 2.13 5.23 -3.32
CA LYS A 38 1.08 5.52 -4.29
C LYS A 38 0.56 6.96 -4.23
N ARG A 39 0.48 7.54 -3.03
CA ARG A 39 -0.21 8.84 -2.82
C ARG A 39 0.74 10.02 -2.67
N ARG A 40 1.90 9.77 -2.07
CA ARG A 40 2.88 10.76 -1.63
C ARG A 40 4.30 10.18 -1.70
N PRO A 41 4.82 9.89 -2.90
CA PRO A 41 6.15 9.31 -3.07
C PRO A 41 7.24 10.19 -2.46
N GLU A 42 7.06 11.51 -2.39
CA GLU A 42 8.01 12.46 -1.81
C GLU A 42 8.26 12.27 -0.31
N LEU A 43 7.35 11.56 0.39
CA LEU A 43 7.51 11.22 1.80
C LEU A 43 8.40 9.98 2.00
N LEU A 44 8.57 9.14 0.98
CA LEU A 44 9.45 7.98 1.07
C LEU A 44 10.91 8.41 1.17
N ASP A 45 11.31 9.45 0.43
CA ASP A 45 12.69 9.96 0.43
C ASP A 45 13.11 10.53 1.79
N LYS A 46 12.14 10.98 2.59
CA LYS A 46 12.37 11.52 3.94
C LYS A 46 12.24 10.45 5.04
N ALA A 47 11.75 9.27 4.70
CA ALA A 47 11.55 8.19 5.65
C ALA A 47 12.79 7.29 5.67
N ASP A 48 13.28 6.94 6.86
CA ASP A 48 14.30 5.90 7.01
C ASP A 48 13.67 4.53 6.68
N LEU A 49 13.78 4.16 5.41
CA LEU A 49 13.34 2.88 4.87
C LEU A 49 14.51 1.91 4.81
N SER A 50 14.27 0.67 5.23
CA SER A 50 15.24 -0.40 5.02
C SER A 50 15.36 -0.76 3.54
N LYS A 51 16.52 -1.26 3.12
CA LYS A 51 16.76 -1.73 1.74
C LYS A 51 15.67 -2.69 1.25
N LYS A 52 15.20 -3.59 2.13
CA LYS A 52 14.12 -4.54 1.84
C LYS A 52 12.78 -3.86 1.56
N GLU A 53 12.47 -2.79 2.29
CA GLU A 53 11.22 -2.04 2.14
C GLU A 53 11.20 -1.26 0.82
N MET A 54 12.36 -0.68 0.45
CA MET A 54 12.51 0.05 -0.81
C MET A 54 12.42 -0.89 -2.02
N GLU A 55 12.98 -2.10 -1.91
CA GLU A 55 12.86 -3.13 -2.94
C GLU A 55 11.42 -3.61 -3.12
N LEU A 56 10.69 -3.81 -2.01
CA LEU A 56 9.26 -4.16 -2.05
C LEU A 56 8.42 -3.11 -2.77
N VAL A 57 8.69 -1.81 -2.55
CA VAL A 57 8.04 -0.73 -3.30
C VAL A 57 8.38 -0.80 -4.78
N LYS A 58 9.67 -0.97 -5.10
CA LYS A 58 10.14 -1.04 -6.48
C LYS A 58 9.54 -2.22 -7.24
N GLU A 59 9.39 -3.36 -6.58
CA GLU A 59 8.77 -4.56 -7.15
C GLU A 59 7.26 -4.38 -7.36
N LYS A 60 6.53 -3.90 -6.34
CA LYS A 60 5.08 -3.65 -6.42
C LYS A 60 4.69 -2.60 -7.46
N TYR A 61 5.54 -1.58 -7.64
CA TYR A 61 5.29 -0.44 -8.52
C TYR A 61 6.20 -0.40 -9.74
N LYS A 62 6.82 -1.53 -10.11
CA LYS A 62 7.70 -1.65 -11.29
C LYS A 62 7.03 -1.18 -12.58
N ASN A 63 5.71 -1.31 -12.66
CA ASN A 63 4.89 -0.86 -13.79
C ASN A 63 4.56 0.64 -13.74
N LEU A 64 4.54 1.26 -12.55
CA LEU A 64 4.32 2.70 -12.39
C LEU A 64 5.49 3.52 -12.95
N PHE A 65 6.71 2.99 -12.79
CA PHE A 65 7.93 3.58 -13.35
C PHE A 65 8.10 3.34 -14.86
N LYS A 66 7.23 2.54 -15.48
CA LYS A 66 7.23 2.33 -16.94
C LYS A 66 6.37 3.35 -17.68
N GLU A 67 5.50 4.09 -16.98
CA GLU A 67 4.53 5.01 -17.58
C GLU A 67 4.88 6.49 -17.33
N GLU A 68 6.16 6.83 -17.21
CA GLU A 68 6.58 8.22 -17.44
C GLU A 68 6.52 8.51 -18.95
N GLY A 69 5.29 8.67 -19.44
CA GLY A 69 5.02 8.78 -20.86
C GLY A 69 3.57 9.11 -21.23
N HIS A 70 2.74 9.69 -20.36
CA HIS A 70 1.75 10.73 -20.77
C HIS A 70 0.90 11.25 -19.59
N GLN A 71 1.12 12.54 -19.32
CA GLN A 71 0.17 13.61 -18.94
C GLN A 71 -0.87 13.36 -17.82
N SER A 72 -0.83 14.30 -16.88
CA SER A 72 -1.90 14.71 -15.97
C SER A 72 -3.31 14.50 -16.50
N GLU A 73 -4.19 13.91 -15.69
CA GLU A 73 -5.51 14.45 -15.34
C GLU A 73 -6.33 13.48 -14.47
N ASN A 74 -7.24 14.06 -13.68
CA ASN A 74 -8.45 13.45 -13.12
C ASN A 74 -8.33 12.64 -11.82
N LYS A 75 -8.27 13.41 -10.73
CA LYS A 75 -8.81 13.02 -9.42
C LYS A 75 -10.30 13.41 -9.37
N PRO A 76 -11.28 12.51 -9.52
CA PRO A 76 -12.64 12.86 -9.19
C PRO A 76 -12.83 12.81 -7.66
N LYS A 77 -13.16 13.97 -7.09
CA LYS A 77 -13.91 14.07 -5.83
C LYS A 77 -15.22 13.30 -6.03
N GLN A 78 -15.55 12.36 -5.16
CA GLN A 78 -16.92 11.85 -5.09
C GLN A 78 -17.58 12.45 -3.84
N THR A 79 -18.78 12.95 -4.13
CA THR A 79 -19.76 13.73 -3.35
C THR A 79 -20.14 13.16 -2.00
#